data_AF-A0A5J4XVA5-F1
#
_entry.id   AF-A0A5J4XVA5-F1
#
_cell.length_a   1.000
_cell.length_b   1.000
_cell.length_c   1.000
_cell.angle_alpha   90.00
_cell.angle_beta   90.00
_cell.angle_gamma   90.00
#
_symmetry.space_group_name_H-M   'P 1'
#
loop_
_entity.id
_entity.type
_entity.pdbx_description
1 polymer ?
#
loop_
_entity_poly.entity_id
_entity_poly.type
_entity_poly.pdbx_seq_one_letter_code
_entity_poly.pdbx_strand_id
1 'polypeptide(L)'
;MLSHAAPAVLETLPVPAASEIFAGSDLSNDTHLHEYLASQLLGADTANGAEKNQDIQQSHNSLSWPPVPFVPATYRSEALSLFGDHTAIDYEGALSPLRLCDGELPVSNFTATSESELVKGTASASSQDAAVRQETGKRRKLNKSLVPQTSSAALADKLAKTVAELDRLKEQQSTLENKNALLEKCLHLNLGQRTHQAMLEDASTKSVRHYISQEIKDSEQGPLLVSSVRGQANITVHEIAKMGVPEFASLWTDYIQSIGSCLLQIGGATEGPIVDVMHKLTDESSQLLGCIKLLNLKVHEAMLHGELDPTLAKSQSMTQYYSSSVALLQLSDEQLDDMEHLRRIYITRRAVLAREREALVAQTARCIINGQDQVPLPGSTKVSLLAAQLQQNAQEDYRVYHRIAAAARRGVLTTRQWAAIIVHAYPYLVTVESSLEAFASHKGRQPKSVILKAAQTDNMESEWLALQEYIELISQENPHDYLPLSKCSAFKSKVTTQGGLQTLMPFGTEAAISLHYHL
;
A
#
# COMPACT_ATOMS: atom_id res chain seq x y z
N MET A 1 -4.66 51.42 -55.88
CA MET A 1 -5.81 50.69 -56.44
C MET A 1 -6.30 49.72 -55.39
N LEU A 2 -7.52 50.00 -54.88
CA LEU A 2 -8.53 49.17 -54.18
C LEU A 2 -8.04 48.16 -53.11
N SER A 3 -8.28 48.33 -51.80
CA SER A 3 -9.53 48.52 -51.02
C SER A 3 -10.34 47.23 -50.75
N HIS A 4 -10.75 47.10 -49.48
CA HIS A 4 -11.69 46.16 -48.78
C HIS A 4 -10.98 45.18 -47.83
N ALA A 5 -11.05 45.23 -46.49
CA ALA A 5 -12.04 45.65 -45.48
C ALA A 5 -13.16 44.63 -45.16
N ALA A 6 -12.97 43.94 -44.01
CA ALA A 6 -13.94 43.45 -42.99
C ALA A 6 -14.88 42.26 -43.34
N PRO A 7 -15.51 41.55 -42.36
CA PRO A 7 -15.63 41.87 -40.91
C PRO A 7 -15.47 40.70 -39.90
N ALA A 8 -15.45 41.12 -38.63
CA ALA A 8 -15.52 40.33 -37.41
C ALA A 8 -16.92 39.76 -37.14
N VAL A 9 -16.99 38.62 -36.46
CA VAL A 9 -18.20 38.04 -35.87
C VAL A 9 -17.98 37.91 -34.36
N LEU A 10 -18.83 38.61 -33.60
CA LEU A 10 -19.06 38.43 -32.17
C LEU A 10 -19.91 37.17 -31.97
N GLU A 11 -19.43 36.23 -31.17
CA GLU A 11 -20.27 35.20 -30.56
C GLU A 11 -20.38 35.42 -29.06
N THR A 12 -21.63 35.27 -28.63
CA THR A 12 -22.24 35.57 -27.34
C THR A 12 -21.88 34.55 -26.26
N LEU A 13 -21.52 35.04 -25.07
CA LEU A 13 -21.44 34.29 -23.82
C LEU A 13 -22.85 34.00 -23.24
N PRO A 14 -23.08 32.83 -22.63
CA PRO A 14 -24.09 32.67 -21.60
C PRO A 14 -23.48 32.61 -20.18
N VAL A 15 -24.25 33.16 -19.26
CA VAL A 15 -24.09 33.28 -17.81
C VAL A 15 -24.29 31.92 -17.10
N PRO A 16 -23.73 31.72 -15.89
CA PRO A 16 -24.58 31.37 -14.74
C PRO A 16 -24.19 32.21 -13.50
N ALA A 17 -25.11 32.95 -12.89
CA ALA A 17 -26.12 32.53 -11.92
C ALA A 17 -25.49 31.94 -10.64
N ALA A 18 -25.43 32.80 -9.62
CA ALA A 18 -25.06 32.47 -8.26
C ALA A 18 -26.29 31.99 -7.47
N SER A 19 -26.15 30.90 -6.70
CA SER A 19 -26.94 30.65 -5.49
C SER A 19 -26.36 29.50 -4.66
N GLU A 20 -26.13 29.84 -3.39
CA GLU A 20 -26.33 29.04 -2.18
C GLU A 20 -25.21 28.17 -1.57
N ILE A 21 -25.16 28.32 -0.24
CA ILE A 21 -24.18 27.94 0.76
C ILE A 21 -24.93 27.07 1.79
N PHE A 22 -24.32 25.95 2.19
CA PHE A 22 -24.55 25.09 3.37
C PHE A 22 -25.89 24.33 3.56
N ALA A 23 -25.81 23.00 3.59
CA ALA A 23 -26.01 22.13 4.77
C ALA A 23 -26.39 20.69 4.34
N GLY A 24 -25.66 19.67 4.81
CA GLY A 24 -26.06 18.27 4.64
C GLY A 24 -24.95 17.28 4.97
N SER A 25 -24.96 16.79 6.21
CA SER A 25 -24.05 15.75 6.72
C SER A 25 -24.24 14.40 6.01
N ASP A 26 -23.13 13.82 5.58
CA ASP A 26 -23.03 12.53 4.90
C ASP A 26 -23.49 11.35 5.77
N LEU A 27 -24.65 10.80 5.42
CA LEU A 27 -25.06 9.40 5.68
C LEU A 27 -25.44 8.69 4.35
N SER A 28 -25.12 9.30 3.20
CA SER A 28 -25.56 8.86 1.87
C SER A 28 -24.55 7.98 1.11
N ASN A 29 -23.32 7.82 1.62
CA ASN A 29 -22.25 7.13 0.89
C ASN A 29 -22.35 5.60 0.90
N ASP A 30 -22.97 4.99 1.93
CA ASP A 30 -23.05 3.53 2.01
C ASP A 30 -24.03 2.94 0.98
N THR A 31 -25.14 3.61 0.70
CA THR A 31 -26.15 3.15 -0.27
C THR A 31 -25.59 3.15 -1.70
N HIS A 32 -24.80 4.16 -2.06
CA HIS A 32 -24.16 4.24 -3.38
C HIS A 32 -23.02 3.23 -3.55
N LEU A 33 -22.31 2.88 -2.47
CA LEU A 33 -21.31 1.83 -2.53
C LEU A 33 -21.95 0.45 -2.75
N HIS A 34 -23.09 0.17 -2.11
CA HIS A 34 -23.83 -1.07 -2.33
C HIS A 34 -24.43 -1.18 -3.74
N GLU A 35 -24.99 -0.11 -4.30
CA GLU A 35 -25.48 -0.10 -5.70
C GLU A 35 -24.33 -0.18 -6.73
N TYR A 36 -23.21 0.50 -6.46
CA TYR A 36 -22.03 0.43 -7.32
C TYR A 36 -21.40 -0.98 -7.32
N LEU A 37 -21.26 -1.60 -6.14
CA LEU A 37 -20.77 -2.97 -6.03
C LEU A 37 -21.77 -3.97 -6.61
N ALA A 38 -23.08 -3.78 -6.42
CA ALA A 38 -24.10 -4.64 -7.05
C ALA A 38 -24.06 -4.55 -8.58
N SER A 39 -23.94 -3.35 -9.15
CA SER A 39 -23.88 -3.17 -10.62
C SER A 39 -22.58 -3.67 -11.24
N GLN A 40 -21.44 -3.56 -10.54
CA GLN A 40 -20.15 -4.11 -11.00
C GLN A 40 -20.05 -5.63 -10.82
N LEU A 41 -20.68 -6.21 -9.79
CA LEU A 41 -20.56 -7.63 -9.47
C LEU A 41 -21.65 -8.52 -10.08
N LEU A 42 -22.86 -7.99 -10.29
CA LEU A 42 -24.02 -8.79 -10.74
C LEU A 42 -24.34 -8.63 -12.23
N GLY A 43 -23.76 -7.63 -12.89
CA GLY A 43 -24.07 -7.29 -14.28
C GLY A 43 -25.51 -6.77 -14.44
N ALA A 44 -25.75 -5.95 -15.48
CA ALA A 44 -27.09 -5.47 -15.77
C ALA A 44 -28.05 -6.64 -16.11
N ASP A 45 -29.25 -6.60 -15.52
CA ASP A 45 -30.35 -7.57 -15.56
C ASP A 45 -30.29 -8.66 -16.66
N THR A 46 -30.19 -9.90 -16.20
CA THR A 46 -30.25 -11.11 -17.02
C THR A 46 -31.69 -11.46 -17.42
N ALA A 47 -32.18 -10.90 -18.53
CA ALA A 47 -33.43 -11.34 -19.16
C ALA A 47 -33.24 -12.31 -20.35
N ASN A 48 -32.01 -12.58 -20.80
CA ASN A 48 -31.74 -13.47 -21.95
C ASN A 48 -30.61 -14.47 -21.64
N GLY A 49 -30.97 -15.59 -20.99
CA GLY A 49 -30.03 -16.62 -20.54
C GLY A 49 -30.18 -17.95 -21.30
N ALA A 50 -29.28 -18.20 -22.25
CA ALA A 50 -28.86 -19.56 -22.65
C ALA A 50 -27.55 -19.51 -23.47
N GLU A 51 -27.42 -18.59 -24.44
CA GLU A 51 -26.22 -18.50 -25.29
C GLU A 51 -25.04 -17.76 -24.65
N LYS A 52 -25.29 -16.90 -23.65
CA LYS A 52 -24.25 -16.09 -22.99
C LYS A 52 -23.33 -16.88 -22.04
N ASN A 53 -23.70 -18.11 -21.66
CA ASN A 53 -22.92 -18.88 -20.68
C ASN A 53 -21.63 -19.50 -21.26
N GLN A 54 -21.55 -19.74 -22.58
CA GLN A 54 -20.31 -20.19 -23.21
C GLN A 54 -19.28 -19.07 -23.34
N ASP A 55 -19.72 -17.84 -23.67
CA ASP A 55 -18.84 -16.68 -23.75
C ASP A 55 -18.36 -16.20 -22.36
N ILE A 56 -19.18 -16.37 -21.32
CA ILE A 56 -18.78 -16.08 -19.94
C ILE A 56 -17.71 -17.07 -19.45
N GLN A 57 -17.79 -18.36 -19.81
CA GLN A 57 -16.73 -19.32 -19.47
C GLN A 57 -15.42 -19.07 -20.23
N GLN A 58 -15.47 -18.51 -21.45
CA GLN A 58 -14.25 -18.10 -22.17
C GLN A 58 -13.69 -16.76 -21.65
N SER A 59 -14.54 -15.83 -21.20
CA SER A 59 -14.09 -14.55 -20.63
C SER A 59 -13.47 -14.70 -19.24
N HIS A 60 -13.90 -15.68 -18.44
CA HIS A 60 -13.27 -16.01 -17.15
C HIS A 60 -11.83 -16.52 -17.25
N ASN A 61 -11.35 -16.90 -18.45
CA ASN A 61 -9.95 -17.28 -18.67
C ASN A 61 -9.06 -16.12 -19.14
N SER A 62 -9.65 -14.95 -19.43
CA SER A 62 -8.89 -13.73 -19.69
C SER A 62 -8.59 -13.05 -18.37
N LEU A 63 -7.64 -13.62 -17.62
CA LEU A 63 -6.99 -12.99 -16.49
C LEU A 63 -6.21 -11.75 -16.97
N SER A 64 -6.92 -10.66 -17.27
CA SER A 64 -6.35 -9.37 -17.67
C SER A 64 -6.15 -8.51 -16.44
N TRP A 65 -4.92 -8.49 -15.93
CA TRP A 65 -4.50 -7.53 -14.92
C TRP A 65 -4.04 -6.23 -15.57
N PRO A 66 -4.13 -5.08 -14.88
CA PRO A 66 -3.34 -3.93 -15.29
C PRO A 66 -1.85 -4.30 -15.31
N PRO A 67 -1.10 -3.85 -16.33
CA PRO A 67 0.31 -4.21 -16.52
C PRO A 67 1.21 -3.68 -15.39
N VAL A 68 0.76 -2.64 -14.70
CA VAL A 68 1.40 -2.11 -13.49
C VAL A 68 0.31 -1.94 -12.43
N PRO A 69 0.38 -2.64 -11.28
CA PRO A 69 -0.56 -2.39 -10.20
C PRO A 69 -0.35 -0.97 -9.66
N PHE A 70 -1.44 -0.22 -9.53
CA PHE A 70 -1.42 1.06 -8.84
C PHE A 70 -1.20 0.86 -7.35
N VAL A 71 -0.58 1.84 -6.70
CA VAL A 71 -0.40 1.83 -5.25
C VAL A 71 -1.77 1.92 -4.60
N PRO A 72 -2.16 0.98 -3.72
CA PRO A 72 -3.40 1.13 -2.96
C PRO A 72 -3.36 2.42 -2.14
N ALA A 73 -4.46 3.18 -2.11
CA ALA A 73 -4.53 4.45 -1.40
C ALA A 73 -4.12 4.32 0.08
N THR A 74 -4.49 3.20 0.71
CA THR A 74 -4.12 2.88 2.09
C THR A 74 -2.62 2.65 2.26
N TYR A 75 -1.97 2.01 1.29
CA TYR A 75 -0.51 1.81 1.29
C TYR A 75 0.23 3.15 1.14
N ARG A 76 -0.33 4.08 0.35
CA ARG A 76 0.22 5.44 0.23
C ARG A 76 0.08 6.23 1.54
N SER A 77 -1.08 6.16 2.20
CA SER A 77 -1.29 6.78 3.50
C SER A 77 -0.37 6.19 4.57
N GLU A 78 -0.19 4.87 4.55
CA GLU A 78 0.77 4.18 5.40
C GLU A 78 2.19 4.71 5.13
N ALA A 79 2.64 4.70 3.87
CA ALA A 79 3.96 5.22 3.49
C ALA A 79 4.16 6.68 3.92
N LEU A 80 3.17 7.56 3.74
CA LEU A 80 3.24 8.95 4.19
C LEU A 80 3.29 9.06 5.73
N SER A 81 2.53 8.24 6.45
CA SER A 81 2.56 8.22 7.92
C SER A 81 3.92 7.79 8.47
N LEU A 82 4.59 6.86 7.79
CA LEU A 82 5.97 6.46 8.11
C LEU A 82 6.95 7.62 8.07
N PHE A 83 6.64 8.66 7.27
CA PHE A 83 7.48 9.83 7.10
C PHE A 83 7.02 11.04 7.94
N GLY A 84 5.79 11.02 8.45
CA GLY A 84 5.14 12.15 9.11
C GLY A 84 5.27 12.17 10.64
N ASP A 85 5.56 11.03 11.29
CA ASP A 85 5.56 10.92 12.75
C ASP A 85 6.68 11.72 13.47
N HIS A 86 7.60 12.35 12.72
CA HIS A 86 8.65 13.21 13.27
C HIS A 86 8.42 14.72 13.06
N THR A 87 7.36 15.12 12.34
CA THR A 87 7.13 16.53 11.99
C THR A 87 5.78 17.05 12.46
N ALA A 88 5.41 16.79 13.72
CA ALA A 88 4.50 17.69 14.45
C ALA A 88 5.22 19.00 14.82
N ILE A 89 5.89 19.62 13.83
CA ILE A 89 6.36 20.99 13.89
C ILE A 89 5.37 21.74 13.01
N ASP A 90 4.52 22.56 13.64
CA ASP A 90 3.59 23.46 12.97
C ASP A 90 4.36 24.31 11.96
N TYR A 91 4.30 23.94 10.68
CA TYR A 91 4.82 24.74 9.58
C TYR A 91 3.77 25.80 9.20
N GLU A 92 3.51 26.71 10.13
CA GLU A 92 2.94 28.03 9.80
C GLU A 92 4.11 28.96 9.43
N GLY A 93 4.32 29.16 8.13
CA GLY A 93 5.00 30.37 7.63
C GLY A 93 6.15 30.13 6.67
N ALA A 94 6.10 30.92 5.58
CA ALA A 94 7.17 31.21 4.63
C ALA A 94 7.48 30.16 3.55
N LEU A 95 6.60 30.09 2.55
CA LEU A 95 7.06 29.89 1.16
C LEU A 95 7.88 31.12 0.75
N SER A 96 9.21 31.03 0.86
CA SER A 96 10.11 31.96 0.16
C SER A 96 10.46 31.39 -1.21
N PRO A 97 10.35 32.17 -2.30
CA PRO A 97 10.73 31.69 -3.61
C PRO A 97 12.26 31.55 -3.72
N LEU A 98 12.70 30.45 -4.30
CA LEU A 98 14.08 30.20 -4.73
C LEU A 98 14.59 31.39 -5.56
N ARG A 99 15.39 32.26 -4.95
CA ARG A 99 16.19 33.28 -5.65
C ARG A 99 17.53 32.67 -6.03
N LEU A 100 17.78 32.63 -7.34
CA LEU A 100 19.10 32.47 -7.94
C LEU A 100 20.06 33.51 -7.34
N CYS A 101 21.22 33.04 -6.86
CA CYS A 101 22.29 33.89 -6.35
C CYS A 101 22.99 34.63 -7.49
N ASP A 102 23.12 35.94 -7.34
CA ASP A 102 24.25 36.72 -7.86
C ASP A 102 24.68 37.71 -6.76
N GLY A 103 25.98 37.71 -6.47
CA GLY A 103 26.79 38.90 -6.20
C GLY A 103 26.54 39.75 -4.94
N GLU A 104 27.56 39.73 -4.07
CA GLU A 104 28.11 40.85 -3.29
C GLU A 104 27.56 41.16 -1.87
N LEU A 105 28.52 41.10 -0.92
CA LEU A 105 28.54 41.62 0.45
C LEU A 105 28.39 43.16 0.45
N PRO A 106 27.88 43.83 1.53
CA PRO A 106 28.62 43.94 2.79
C PRO A 106 27.83 44.07 4.12
N VAL A 107 28.53 43.63 5.18
CA VAL A 107 28.66 44.18 6.55
C VAL A 107 27.52 45.04 7.12
N SER A 108 26.91 44.57 8.21
CA SER A 108 26.54 45.44 9.34
C SER A 108 26.42 44.67 10.66
N ASN A 109 26.96 45.29 11.70
CA ASN A 109 27.00 44.87 13.10
C ASN A 109 25.60 44.83 13.74
N PHE A 110 25.36 43.89 14.65
CA PHE A 110 24.45 44.12 15.77
C PHE A 110 24.97 43.45 17.06
N THR A 111 25.23 44.30 18.04
CA THR A 111 25.55 43.99 19.43
C THR A 111 24.28 43.71 20.25
N ALA A 112 24.46 42.77 21.19
CA ALA A 112 23.76 42.51 22.47
C ALA A 112 22.61 43.43 22.93
N THR A 113 21.57 42.85 23.54
CA THR A 113 21.37 42.73 25.02
C THR A 113 19.96 42.22 25.37
N SER A 114 19.89 41.39 26.45
CA SER A 114 18.87 41.34 27.54
C SER A 114 17.38 41.13 27.16
N GLU A 115 16.48 40.49 27.91
CA GLU A 115 16.25 40.22 29.35
C GLU A 115 15.14 39.12 29.40
N SER A 116 15.23 38.08 30.24
CA SER A 116 14.60 37.97 31.58
C SER A 116 13.07 38.08 31.63
N GLU A 117 12.37 36.98 31.96
CA GLU A 117 11.18 36.85 32.85
C GLU A 117 10.70 35.37 32.74
N LEU A 118 10.96 34.44 33.66
CA LEU A 118 10.53 34.31 35.08
C LEU A 118 9.03 34.52 35.32
N VAL A 119 8.23 33.46 35.11
CA VAL A 119 6.91 33.32 35.74
C VAL A 119 6.85 32.01 36.52
N LYS A 120 7.01 32.14 37.84
CA LYS A 120 6.53 31.18 38.84
C LYS A 120 5.06 31.50 39.12
N GLY A 121 4.20 30.52 38.94
CA GLY A 121 2.79 30.58 39.34
C GLY A 121 2.45 29.36 40.19
N THR A 122 2.25 29.60 41.48
CA THR A 122 1.91 28.65 42.54
C THR A 122 0.40 28.41 42.67
N ALA A 123 0.09 27.21 43.15
CA ALA A 123 -0.93 26.87 44.15
C ALA A 123 -2.39 26.57 43.75
N SER A 124 -2.89 25.58 44.51
CA SER A 124 -4.27 25.33 44.94
C SER A 124 -5.24 24.78 43.90
N ALA A 125 -6.20 23.94 44.24
CA ALA A 125 -6.55 23.12 45.40
C ALA A 125 -7.85 22.39 45.00
N SER A 126 -8.10 21.21 45.56
CA SER A 126 -9.42 20.67 45.94
C SER A 126 -10.58 20.63 44.92
N SER A 127 -11.14 19.44 44.68
CA SER A 127 -12.56 19.13 44.94
C SER A 127 -12.83 17.65 44.60
N GLN A 128 -12.99 16.76 45.57
CA GLN A 128 -14.26 16.37 46.22
C GLN A 128 -14.64 14.93 45.86
N ASP A 129 -13.87 13.98 46.40
CA ASP A 129 -14.36 12.64 46.76
C ASP A 129 -15.11 12.74 48.09
N ALA A 130 -16.43 12.86 48.06
CA ALA A 130 -17.26 12.84 49.26
C ALA A 130 -18.72 12.51 48.94
N ALA A 131 -19.10 11.22 48.88
CA ALA A 131 -20.53 10.86 48.89
C ALA A 131 -20.89 9.41 49.30
N VAL A 132 -20.14 8.68 50.15
CA VAL A 132 -20.68 7.42 50.73
C VAL A 132 -20.14 7.17 52.14
N ARG A 133 -20.60 7.96 53.12
CA ARG A 133 -20.47 7.63 54.55
C ARG A 133 -21.26 8.60 55.43
N GLN A 134 -22.58 8.46 55.45
CA GLN A 134 -23.41 8.93 56.56
C GLN A 134 -24.73 8.16 56.54
N GLU A 135 -24.92 7.30 57.54
CA GLU A 135 -26.19 6.99 58.24
C GLU A 135 -26.13 5.62 58.92
N THR A 136 -25.19 5.48 59.87
CA THR A 136 -25.32 4.49 60.94
C THR A 136 -25.14 5.20 62.27
N GLY A 137 -26.24 5.59 62.89
CA GLY A 137 -26.20 6.10 64.26
C GLY A 137 -27.32 7.06 64.62
N LYS A 138 -28.52 6.56 64.88
CA LYS A 138 -29.43 7.11 65.90
C LYS A 138 -30.42 6.03 66.36
N ARG A 139 -29.94 5.25 67.32
CA ARG A 139 -30.74 4.36 68.17
C ARG A 139 -31.61 5.17 69.13
N ARG A 140 -32.77 4.57 69.43
CA ARG A 140 -33.66 4.77 70.60
C ARG A 140 -34.54 6.01 70.62
N LYS A 141 -35.81 5.82 70.23
CA LYS A 141 -36.93 6.09 71.13
C LYS A 141 -37.93 4.94 71.11
N LEU A 142 -38.22 4.47 72.33
CA LEU A 142 -39.33 3.63 72.74
C LEU A 142 -40.61 4.00 71.97
N ASN A 143 -41.27 3.01 71.36
CA ASN A 143 -42.72 2.98 71.28
C ASN A 143 -43.18 1.54 71.46
N LYS A 144 -43.57 1.23 72.70
CA LYS A 144 -44.50 0.15 73.03
C LYS A 144 -45.83 0.51 72.37
N SER A 145 -46.26 -0.23 71.37
CA SER A 145 -47.66 -0.27 70.98
C SER A 145 -47.97 -1.56 70.25
N LEU A 146 -48.87 -2.32 70.87
CA LEU A 146 -49.71 -3.39 70.34
C LEU A 146 -49.13 -4.23 69.20
N VAL A 147 -48.73 -5.46 69.54
CA VAL A 147 -48.71 -6.59 68.60
C VAL A 147 -50.15 -6.78 68.12
N PRO A 148 -50.51 -6.46 66.86
CA PRO A 148 -51.68 -7.08 66.29
C PRO A 148 -51.28 -8.54 66.09
N GLN A 149 -52.13 -9.48 66.51
CA GLN A 149 -52.09 -10.84 65.97
C GLN A 149 -52.41 -10.75 64.47
N THR A 150 -51.48 -10.25 63.67
CA THR A 150 -51.44 -10.51 62.24
C THR A 150 -51.25 -12.01 62.13
N SER A 151 -52.36 -12.68 61.79
CA SER A 151 -52.46 -14.09 61.45
C SER A 151 -51.14 -14.62 60.89
N SER A 152 -50.63 -15.70 61.48
CA SER A 152 -49.43 -16.43 61.03
C SER A 152 -49.40 -16.67 59.52
N ALA A 153 -50.56 -16.70 58.85
CA ALA A 153 -50.69 -16.83 57.40
C ALA A 153 -50.12 -15.62 56.63
N ALA A 154 -50.33 -14.39 57.09
CA ALA A 154 -49.85 -13.19 56.39
C ALA A 154 -48.31 -13.04 56.45
N LEU A 155 -47.69 -13.55 57.52
CA LEU A 155 -46.24 -13.64 57.63
C LEU A 155 -45.67 -14.76 56.74
N ALA A 156 -46.36 -15.90 56.68
CA ALA A 156 -45.98 -17.00 55.80
C ALA A 156 -46.04 -16.58 54.32
N ASP A 157 -47.08 -15.85 53.90
CA ASP A 157 -47.21 -15.34 52.52
C ASP A 157 -46.12 -14.32 52.16
N LYS A 158 -45.76 -13.42 53.08
CA LYS A 158 -44.64 -12.48 52.88
C LYS A 158 -43.32 -13.23 52.76
N LEU A 159 -43.09 -14.23 53.62
CA LEU A 159 -41.90 -15.06 53.56
C LEU A 159 -41.81 -15.79 52.21
N ALA A 160 -42.89 -16.43 51.77
CA ALA A 160 -42.96 -17.13 50.49
C ALA A 160 -42.68 -16.19 49.30
N LYS A 161 -43.23 -14.97 49.31
CA LYS A 161 -42.93 -13.96 48.28
C LYS A 161 -41.48 -13.54 48.28
N THR A 162 -40.89 -13.29 49.46
CA THR A 162 -39.47 -12.91 49.55
C THR A 162 -38.53 -14.04 49.11
N VAL A 163 -38.88 -15.30 49.38
CA VAL A 163 -38.11 -16.46 48.93
C VAL A 163 -38.18 -16.58 47.41
N ALA A 164 -39.37 -16.47 46.82
CA ALA A 164 -39.55 -16.49 45.37
C ALA A 164 -38.81 -15.34 44.65
N GLU A 165 -38.81 -14.15 45.24
CA GLU A 165 -38.06 -13.00 44.70
C GLU A 165 -36.55 -13.21 44.80
N LEU A 166 -36.07 -13.79 45.91
CA LEU A 166 -34.66 -14.12 46.12
C LEU A 166 -34.19 -15.21 45.14
N ASP A 167 -35.01 -16.21 44.87
CA ASP A 167 -34.72 -17.25 43.87
C ASP A 167 -34.68 -16.66 42.46
N ARG A 168 -35.61 -15.77 42.12
CA ARG A 168 -35.60 -15.04 40.84
C ARG A 168 -34.33 -14.18 40.68
N LEU A 169 -33.92 -13.47 41.73
CA LEU A 169 -32.71 -12.64 41.71
C LEU A 169 -31.44 -13.50 41.56
N LYS A 170 -31.38 -14.66 42.21
CA LYS A 170 -30.28 -15.62 42.04
C LYS A 170 -30.19 -16.15 40.60
N GLU A 171 -31.33 -16.45 39.99
CA GLU A 171 -31.37 -16.89 38.58
C GLU A 171 -30.91 -15.78 37.63
N GLN A 172 -31.33 -14.54 37.86
CA GLN A 172 -30.86 -13.37 37.12
C GLN A 172 -29.36 -13.12 37.31
N GLN A 173 -28.86 -13.23 38.54
CA GLN A 173 -27.44 -13.10 38.84
C GLN A 173 -26.62 -14.17 38.11
N SER A 174 -27.02 -15.44 38.20
CA SER A 174 -26.37 -16.55 37.48
C SER A 174 -26.38 -16.33 35.96
N THR A 175 -27.49 -15.81 35.42
CA THR A 175 -27.59 -15.47 34.00
C THR A 175 -26.61 -14.36 33.60
N LEU A 176 -26.44 -13.33 34.43
CA LEU A 176 -25.51 -12.24 34.19
C LEU A 176 -24.05 -12.68 34.34
N GLU A 177 -23.73 -13.51 35.33
CA GLU A 177 -22.40 -14.09 35.52
C GLU A 177 -22.01 -14.95 34.31
N ASN A 178 -22.93 -15.78 33.80
CA ASN A 178 -22.71 -16.55 32.58
C ASN A 178 -22.51 -15.66 31.34
N LYS A 179 -23.26 -14.56 31.21
CA LYS A 179 -23.07 -13.59 30.12
C LYS A 179 -21.71 -12.88 30.23
N ASN A 180 -21.32 -12.46 31.42
CA ASN A 180 -20.02 -11.82 31.64
C ASN A 180 -18.86 -12.79 31.34
N ALA A 181 -18.94 -14.05 31.79
CA ALA A 181 -17.93 -15.06 31.48
C ALA A 181 -17.80 -15.32 29.97
N LEU A 182 -18.92 -15.32 29.23
CA LEU A 182 -18.91 -15.41 27.77
C LEU A 182 -18.29 -14.18 27.11
N LEU A 183 -18.61 -12.97 27.59
CA LEU A 183 -18.03 -11.72 27.08
C LEU A 183 -16.52 -11.65 27.33
N GLU A 184 -16.04 -12.06 28.51
CA GLU A 184 -14.61 -12.15 28.83
C GLU A 184 -13.88 -13.15 27.92
N LYS A 185 -14.49 -14.32 27.67
CA LYS A 185 -13.94 -15.31 26.73
C LYS A 185 -13.88 -14.77 25.30
N CYS A 186 -14.92 -14.07 24.85
CA CYS A 186 -14.93 -13.41 23.54
C CYS A 186 -13.88 -12.29 23.45
N LEU A 187 -13.67 -11.52 24.52
CA LEU A 187 -12.61 -10.52 24.60
C LEU A 187 -11.22 -11.17 24.48
N HIS A 188 -10.96 -12.26 25.19
CA HIS A 188 -9.70 -12.98 25.11
C HIS A 188 -9.42 -13.56 23.72
N LEU A 189 -10.44 -14.12 23.05
CA LEU A 189 -10.29 -14.61 21.67
C LEU A 189 -10.00 -13.47 20.70
N ASN A 190 -10.70 -12.34 20.83
CA ASN A 190 -10.45 -11.15 20.01
C ASN A 190 -9.06 -10.54 20.26
N LEU A 191 -8.60 -10.51 21.52
CA LEU A 191 -7.25 -10.05 21.87
C LEU A 191 -6.18 -10.96 21.29
N GLY A 192 -6.34 -12.29 21.41
CA GLY A 192 -5.40 -13.26 20.83
C GLY A 192 -5.28 -13.14 19.31
N GLN A 193 -6.41 -12.97 18.62
CA GLN A 193 -6.42 -12.72 17.17
C GLN A 193 -5.72 -11.40 16.82
N ARG A 194 -6.00 -10.32 17.55
CA ARG A 194 -5.33 -9.02 17.33
C ARG A 194 -3.82 -9.11 17.58
N THR A 195 -3.37 -9.83 18.59
CA THR A 195 -1.93 -10.00 18.86
C THR A 195 -1.25 -10.80 17.75
N HIS A 196 -1.85 -11.89 17.30
CA HIS A 196 -1.29 -12.69 16.22
C HIS A 196 -1.27 -11.93 14.88
N GLN A 197 -2.32 -11.15 14.62
CA GLN A 197 -2.40 -10.28 13.46
C GLN A 197 -1.39 -9.13 13.55
N ALA A 198 -1.23 -8.51 14.71
CA ALA A 198 -0.21 -7.47 14.94
C ALA A 198 1.22 -7.99 14.80
N MET A 199 1.50 -9.25 15.15
CA MET A 199 2.84 -9.84 14.91
C MET A 199 3.11 -10.11 13.43
N LEU A 200 2.09 -10.57 12.69
CA LEU A 200 2.19 -10.75 11.23
C LEU A 200 2.27 -9.41 10.49
N GLU A 201 1.49 -8.43 10.95
CA GLU A 201 1.56 -7.05 10.47
C GLU A 201 2.93 -6.45 10.79
N ASP A 202 3.46 -6.53 12.02
CA ASP A 202 4.78 -5.99 12.35
C ASP A 202 5.90 -6.58 11.49
N ALA A 203 5.88 -7.89 11.19
CA ALA A 203 6.83 -8.50 10.26
C ALA A 203 6.67 -7.98 8.82
N SER A 204 5.42 -7.85 8.34
CA SER A 204 5.09 -7.33 7.01
C SER A 204 5.42 -5.82 6.88
N THR A 205 5.07 -5.03 7.87
CA THR A 205 5.27 -3.58 7.95
C THR A 205 6.75 -3.25 8.14
N LYS A 206 7.51 -4.07 8.88
CA LYS A 206 8.98 -3.99 8.89
C LYS A 206 9.56 -4.28 7.52
N SER A 207 9.10 -5.30 6.81
CA SER A 207 9.57 -5.59 5.43
C SER A 207 9.27 -4.44 4.45
N VAL A 208 8.09 -3.82 4.56
CA VAL A 208 7.70 -2.66 3.74
C VAL A 208 8.50 -1.40 4.08
N ARG A 209 8.63 -1.08 5.38
CA ARG A 209 9.50 0.01 5.86
C ARG A 209 10.90 -0.21 5.33
N HIS A 210 11.43 -1.43 5.47
CA HIS A 210 12.78 -1.77 5.08
C HIS A 210 13.02 -1.54 3.59
N TYR A 211 12.07 -1.86 2.71
CA TYR A 211 12.26 -1.62 1.28
C TYR A 211 12.27 -0.13 0.91
N ILE A 212 11.32 0.65 1.44
CA ILE A 212 11.26 2.10 1.15
C ILE A 212 12.43 2.83 1.83
N SER A 213 12.81 2.43 3.05
CA SER A 213 13.95 2.98 3.78
C SER A 213 15.31 2.50 3.24
N GLN A 214 15.37 1.38 2.52
CA GLN A 214 16.59 0.95 1.83
C GLN A 214 16.88 1.83 0.62
N GLU A 215 15.87 2.45 0.01
CA GLU A 215 16.07 3.39 -1.10
C GLU A 215 16.32 4.81 -0.60
N ILE A 216 15.79 5.21 0.55
CA ILE A 216 15.85 6.61 0.99
C ILE A 216 16.59 6.71 2.32
N LYS A 217 17.60 7.59 2.39
CA LYS A 217 18.34 7.83 3.62
C LYS A 217 17.46 8.56 4.62
N ASP A 218 17.29 8.00 5.81
CA ASP A 218 16.60 8.65 6.91
C ASP A 218 17.39 9.90 7.36
N SER A 219 16.68 11.01 7.57
CA SER A 219 17.23 12.23 8.16
C SER A 219 16.30 12.76 9.25
N GLU A 220 16.77 13.72 10.06
CA GLU A 220 15.96 14.39 11.09
C GLU A 220 14.71 15.07 10.52
N GLN A 221 14.73 15.44 9.23
CA GLN A 221 13.61 16.07 8.51
C GLN A 221 12.73 15.04 7.77
N GLY A 222 12.91 13.76 8.06
CA GLY A 222 12.36 12.66 7.30
C GLY A 222 13.31 12.17 6.21
N PRO A 223 12.89 11.22 5.36
CA PRO A 223 13.76 10.67 4.33
C PRO A 223 14.10 11.74 3.29
N LEU A 224 15.39 11.84 2.94
CA LEU A 224 15.91 12.80 1.97
C LEU A 224 16.47 12.09 0.74
N LEU A 225 16.14 12.62 -0.43
CA LEU A 225 16.76 12.27 -1.69
C LEU A 225 17.80 13.34 -2.04
N VAL A 226 19.06 12.95 -2.15
CA VAL A 226 20.12 13.87 -2.60
C VAL A 226 20.06 13.93 -4.12
N SER A 227 19.92 15.12 -4.68
CA SER A 227 19.89 15.35 -6.12
C SER A 227 21.17 16.04 -6.58
N SER A 228 22.05 15.29 -7.24
CA SER A 228 23.35 15.81 -7.68
C SER A 228 23.28 16.65 -8.95
N VAL A 229 22.24 16.50 -9.77
CA VAL A 229 22.13 17.15 -11.10
C VAL A 229 22.04 18.67 -11.06
N ARG A 230 21.63 19.27 -9.93
CA ARG A 230 21.49 20.73 -9.74
C ARG A 230 22.37 21.29 -8.62
N GLY A 231 23.57 20.73 -8.42
CA GLY A 231 24.51 21.23 -7.42
C GLY A 231 24.24 20.72 -5.99
N GLN A 232 23.84 19.45 -5.85
CA GLN A 232 23.54 18.79 -4.57
C GLN A 232 22.41 19.48 -3.78
N ALA A 233 21.19 19.39 -4.31
CA ALA A 233 19.99 19.78 -3.58
C ALA A 233 19.43 18.57 -2.83
N ASN A 234 19.12 18.73 -1.54
CA ASN A 234 18.32 17.74 -0.81
C ASN A 234 16.85 17.98 -1.14
N ILE A 235 16.18 16.97 -1.70
CA ILE A 235 14.75 16.98 -1.99
C ILE A 235 14.08 16.05 -1.00
N THR A 236 13.18 16.59 -0.19
CA THR A 236 12.36 15.82 0.74
C THR A 236 11.34 14.97 -0.01
N VAL A 237 10.94 13.86 0.60
CA VAL A 237 9.86 13.01 0.10
C VAL A 237 8.54 13.78 -0.08
N HIS A 238 8.27 14.77 0.79
CA HIS A 238 7.10 15.63 0.71
C HIS A 238 7.11 16.58 -0.49
N GLU A 239 8.28 17.14 -0.82
CA GLU A 239 8.45 17.96 -2.03
C GLU A 239 8.19 17.12 -3.28
N ILE A 240 8.73 15.89 -3.35
CA ILE A 240 8.47 14.95 -4.46
C ILE A 240 6.97 14.64 -4.60
N ALA A 241 6.28 14.42 -3.49
CA ALA A 241 4.84 14.12 -3.48
C ALA A 241 3.98 15.29 -4.00
N LYS A 242 4.46 16.53 -3.87
CA LYS A 242 3.79 17.76 -4.32
C LYS A 242 4.27 18.31 -5.66
N MET A 243 5.38 17.79 -6.17
CA MET A 243 6.01 18.24 -7.40
C MET A 243 5.04 18.15 -8.60
N GLY A 244 4.93 19.24 -9.36
CA GLY A 244 4.12 19.27 -10.58
C GLY A 244 4.76 18.47 -11.71
N VAL A 245 3.96 18.01 -12.69
CA VAL A 245 4.48 17.31 -13.88
C VAL A 245 5.56 18.11 -14.63
N PRO A 246 5.42 19.42 -14.89
CA PRO A 246 6.46 20.19 -15.59
C PRO A 246 7.77 20.33 -14.79
N GLU A 247 7.64 20.51 -13.47
CA GLU A 247 8.79 20.62 -12.56
C GLU A 247 9.55 19.29 -12.51
N PHE A 248 8.82 18.17 -12.40
CA PHE A 248 9.40 16.85 -12.46
C PHE A 248 10.02 16.55 -13.82
N ALA A 249 9.34 16.88 -14.93
CA ALA A 249 9.87 16.67 -16.28
C ALA A 249 11.22 17.38 -16.46
N SER A 250 11.34 18.62 -15.95
CA SER A 250 12.59 19.36 -15.95
C SER A 250 13.69 18.66 -15.12
N LEU A 251 13.39 18.24 -13.89
CA LEU A 251 14.35 17.50 -13.05
C LEU A 251 14.78 16.17 -13.69
N TRP A 252 13.82 15.41 -14.21
CA TRP A 252 14.06 14.13 -14.85
C TRP A 252 14.92 14.29 -16.11
N THR A 253 14.66 15.32 -16.92
CA THR A 253 15.48 15.65 -18.10
C THR A 253 16.93 15.91 -17.72
N ASP A 254 17.19 16.62 -16.61
CA ASP A 254 18.55 16.87 -16.13
C ASP A 254 19.28 15.56 -15.75
N TYR A 255 18.58 14.60 -15.14
CA TYR A 255 19.11 13.25 -14.91
C TYR A 255 19.40 12.51 -16.21
N ILE A 256 18.46 12.50 -17.16
CA ILE A 256 18.64 11.83 -18.46
C ILE A 256 19.88 12.39 -19.18
N GLN A 257 20.02 13.71 -19.24
CA GLN A 257 21.16 14.36 -19.90
C GLN A 257 22.48 14.07 -19.18
N SER A 258 22.50 14.12 -17.84
CA SER A 258 23.70 13.88 -17.05
C SER A 258 24.17 12.43 -17.14
N ILE A 259 23.24 11.46 -17.03
CA ILE A 259 23.52 10.03 -17.18
C ILE A 259 23.97 9.74 -18.61
N GLY A 260 23.27 10.29 -19.62
CA GLY A 260 23.63 10.14 -21.03
C GLY A 260 25.03 10.67 -21.34
N SER A 261 25.41 11.82 -20.77
CA SER A 261 26.76 12.38 -20.89
C SER A 261 27.82 11.46 -20.28
N CYS A 262 27.55 10.86 -19.12
CA CYS A 262 28.46 9.88 -18.51
C CYS A 262 28.61 8.63 -19.40
N LEU A 263 27.51 8.08 -19.91
CA LEU A 263 27.53 6.91 -20.79
C LEU A 263 28.37 7.14 -22.07
N LEU A 264 28.32 8.34 -22.65
CA LEU A 264 29.13 8.72 -23.81
C LEU A 264 30.63 8.81 -23.47
N GLN A 265 30.97 9.29 -22.27
CA GLN A 265 32.35 9.50 -21.84
C GLN A 265 33.04 8.22 -21.33
N ILE A 266 32.29 7.30 -20.71
CA ILE A 266 32.82 6.05 -20.12
C ILE A 266 33.45 5.14 -21.18
N GLY A 267 32.86 5.08 -22.39
CA GLY A 267 33.33 4.17 -23.44
C GLY A 267 33.36 2.72 -22.94
N GLY A 268 34.53 2.09 -22.92
CA GLY A 268 34.73 0.71 -22.43
C GLY A 268 35.20 0.60 -20.97
N ALA A 269 35.36 1.72 -20.25
CA ALA A 269 35.89 1.71 -18.89
C ALA A 269 34.91 1.06 -17.90
N THR A 270 35.44 0.29 -16.96
CA THR A 270 34.68 -0.34 -15.86
C THR A 270 34.81 0.43 -14.54
N GLU A 271 35.84 1.29 -14.43
CA GLU A 271 36.15 2.05 -13.23
C GLU A 271 36.59 3.47 -13.60
N GLY A 272 36.51 4.39 -12.64
CA GLY A 272 36.97 5.76 -12.77
C GLY A 272 35.93 6.80 -12.36
N PRO A 273 36.32 8.09 -12.27
CA PRO A 273 35.46 9.12 -11.68
C PRO A 273 34.15 9.32 -12.43
N ILE A 274 34.12 9.12 -13.76
CA ILE A 274 32.88 9.24 -14.54
C ILE A 274 31.96 8.04 -14.30
N VAL A 275 32.52 6.84 -14.08
CA VAL A 275 31.74 5.64 -13.71
C VAL A 275 31.09 5.85 -12.34
N ASP A 276 31.85 6.39 -11.37
CA ASP A 276 31.33 6.70 -10.04
C ASP A 276 30.18 7.73 -10.09
N VAL A 277 30.31 8.75 -10.93
CA VAL A 277 29.24 9.75 -11.16
C VAL A 277 28.02 9.10 -11.81
N MET A 278 28.21 8.24 -12.82
CA MET A 278 27.11 7.50 -13.45
C MET A 278 26.38 6.63 -12.43
N HIS A 279 27.11 5.89 -11.60
CA HIS A 279 26.53 5.04 -10.55
C HIS A 279 25.69 5.89 -9.61
N LYS A 280 26.29 6.95 -9.05
CA LYS A 280 25.58 7.88 -8.17
C LYS A 280 24.29 8.43 -8.78
N LEU A 281 24.34 8.93 -10.01
CA LEU A 281 23.16 9.50 -10.69
C LEU A 281 22.09 8.44 -11.00
N THR A 282 22.51 7.22 -11.32
CA THR A 282 21.63 6.09 -11.60
C THR A 282 20.90 5.63 -10.34
N ASP A 283 21.58 5.66 -9.20
CA ASP A 283 21.03 5.32 -7.89
C ASP A 283 20.03 6.41 -7.46
N GLU A 284 20.43 7.69 -7.49
CA GLU A 284 19.57 8.84 -7.17
C GLU A 284 18.30 8.85 -8.02
N SER A 285 18.42 8.66 -9.34
CA SER A 285 17.25 8.60 -10.23
C SER A 285 16.37 7.37 -9.99
N SER A 286 16.95 6.24 -9.56
CA SER A 286 16.18 5.05 -9.16
C SER A 286 15.34 5.29 -7.91
N GLN A 287 15.92 5.94 -6.90
CA GLN A 287 15.23 6.32 -5.68
C GLN A 287 14.09 7.31 -6.00
N LEU A 288 14.36 8.27 -6.90
CA LEU A 288 13.37 9.24 -7.36
C LEU A 288 12.17 8.55 -8.04
N LEU A 289 12.41 7.56 -8.89
CA LEU A 289 11.36 6.73 -9.49
C LEU A 289 10.55 5.96 -8.44
N GLY A 290 11.22 5.41 -7.42
CA GLY A 290 10.58 4.76 -6.28
C GLY A 290 9.61 5.70 -5.56
N CYS A 291 10.08 6.90 -5.22
CA CYS A 291 9.27 7.94 -4.58
C CYS A 291 8.07 8.37 -5.43
N ILE A 292 8.27 8.67 -6.71
CA ILE A 292 7.20 9.11 -7.62
C ILE A 292 6.13 8.04 -7.77
N LYS A 293 6.54 6.80 -8.00
CA LYS A 293 5.62 5.68 -8.13
C LYS A 293 4.76 5.49 -6.88
N LEU A 294 5.30 5.77 -5.69
CA LEU A 294 4.60 5.64 -4.42
C LEU A 294 3.72 6.86 -4.08
N LEU A 295 4.22 8.06 -4.36
CA LEU A 295 3.74 9.28 -3.71
C LEU A 295 3.18 10.31 -4.69
N ASN A 296 3.46 10.18 -5.99
CA ASN A 296 3.02 11.13 -7.01
C ASN A 296 2.47 10.39 -8.24
N LEU A 297 1.28 9.82 -8.10
CA LEU A 297 0.59 9.05 -9.14
C LEU A 297 0.41 9.84 -10.44
N LYS A 298 0.12 11.14 -10.35
CA LYS A 298 -0.06 12.00 -11.52
C LYS A 298 1.20 12.07 -12.37
N VAL A 299 2.35 12.25 -11.73
CA VAL A 299 3.64 12.23 -12.44
C VAL A 299 3.95 10.84 -12.97
N HIS A 300 3.73 9.80 -12.17
CA HIS A 300 3.95 8.42 -12.61
C HIS A 300 3.12 8.06 -13.86
N GLU A 301 1.85 8.44 -13.89
CA GLU A 301 0.97 8.29 -15.06
C GLU A 301 1.48 9.09 -16.26
N ALA A 302 1.91 10.34 -16.06
CA ALA A 302 2.50 11.14 -17.12
C ALA A 302 3.75 10.45 -17.73
N MET A 303 4.59 9.81 -16.90
CA MET A 303 5.74 9.03 -17.40
C MET A 303 5.32 7.79 -18.19
N LEU A 304 4.28 7.08 -17.76
CA LEU A 304 3.80 5.89 -18.48
C LEU A 304 3.25 6.24 -19.88
N HIS A 305 2.69 7.44 -20.04
CA HIS A 305 2.11 7.91 -21.30
C HIS A 305 3.07 8.79 -22.13
N GLY A 306 4.30 9.01 -21.68
CA GLY A 306 5.29 9.84 -22.39
C GLY A 306 4.99 11.34 -22.36
N GLU A 307 4.20 11.80 -21.39
CA GLU A 307 3.75 13.19 -21.29
C GLU A 307 4.82 14.14 -20.74
N LEU A 308 5.98 13.62 -20.29
CA LEU A 308 7.11 14.44 -19.86
C LEU A 308 7.72 15.24 -21.03
N ASP A 309 7.73 14.64 -22.22
CA ASP A 309 8.10 15.30 -23.47
C ASP A 309 7.22 14.78 -24.62
N PRO A 310 6.05 15.41 -24.84
CA PRO A 310 5.13 14.98 -25.88
C PRO A 310 5.68 15.07 -27.30
N THR A 311 6.76 15.83 -27.52
CA THR A 311 7.39 15.96 -28.83
C THR A 311 8.21 14.71 -29.14
N LEU A 312 9.02 14.28 -28.17
CA LEU A 312 9.81 13.05 -28.28
C LEU A 312 8.93 11.79 -28.22
N ALA A 313 7.87 11.80 -27.42
CA ALA A 313 6.95 10.66 -27.31
C ALA A 313 6.33 10.27 -28.66
N LYS A 314 6.05 11.24 -29.53
CA LYS A 314 5.47 11.00 -30.87
C LYS A 314 6.43 10.29 -31.82
N SER A 315 7.74 10.45 -31.65
CA SER A 315 8.74 9.82 -32.52
C SER A 315 9.18 8.45 -32.03
N GLN A 316 8.95 8.13 -30.75
CA GLN A 316 9.38 6.89 -30.13
C GLN A 316 8.23 5.91 -29.93
N SER A 317 8.35 4.71 -30.52
CA SER A 317 7.45 3.59 -30.26
C SER A 317 7.99 2.72 -29.13
N MET A 318 7.23 2.57 -28.04
CA MET A 318 7.63 1.69 -26.94
C MET A 318 7.77 0.23 -27.36
N THR A 319 6.93 -0.24 -28.28
CA THR A 319 7.05 -1.60 -28.84
C THR A 319 8.39 -1.79 -29.55
N GLN A 320 8.85 -0.78 -30.29
CA GLN A 320 10.15 -0.81 -30.96
C GLN A 320 11.31 -0.65 -29.96
N TYR A 321 11.12 0.14 -28.90
CA TYR A 321 12.07 0.22 -27.80
C TYR A 321 12.28 -1.15 -27.16
N TYR A 322 11.21 -1.86 -26.77
CA TYR A 322 11.32 -3.17 -26.14
C TYR A 322 11.97 -4.22 -27.05
N SER A 323 11.72 -4.18 -28.37
CA SER A 323 12.38 -5.11 -29.28
C SER A 323 13.86 -4.81 -29.48
N SER A 324 14.27 -3.53 -29.42
CA SER A 324 15.66 -3.11 -29.57
C SER A 324 16.47 -3.12 -28.26
N SER A 325 15.80 -3.07 -27.09
CA SER A 325 16.45 -3.00 -25.78
C SER A 325 17.33 -4.23 -25.51
N VAL A 326 16.95 -5.41 -25.98
CA VAL A 326 17.75 -6.63 -25.80
C VAL A 326 19.13 -6.50 -26.46
N ALA A 327 19.17 -5.96 -27.68
CA ALA A 327 20.42 -5.72 -28.40
C ALA A 327 21.21 -4.56 -27.78
N LEU A 328 20.52 -3.52 -27.30
CA LEU A 328 21.13 -2.37 -26.63
C LEU A 328 21.89 -2.76 -25.36
N LEU A 329 21.30 -3.62 -24.52
CA LEU A 329 21.83 -3.94 -23.20
C LEU A 329 22.92 -5.02 -23.22
N GLN A 330 23.03 -5.76 -24.31
CA GLN A 330 24.02 -6.85 -24.46
C GLN A 330 24.02 -7.79 -23.25
N LEU A 331 22.82 -8.21 -22.82
CA LEU A 331 22.66 -9.09 -21.66
C LEU A 331 23.39 -10.43 -21.90
N SER A 332 24.10 -10.90 -20.87
CA SER A 332 24.72 -12.24 -20.92
C SER A 332 23.63 -13.33 -20.94
N ASP A 333 24.00 -14.55 -21.35
CA ASP A 333 23.08 -15.68 -21.31
C ASP A 333 22.60 -15.96 -19.87
N GLU A 334 23.49 -15.80 -18.89
CA GLU A 334 23.17 -15.94 -17.46
C GLU A 334 22.16 -14.88 -16.99
N GLN A 335 22.34 -13.62 -17.38
CA GLN A 335 21.38 -12.55 -17.08
C GLN A 335 20.01 -12.82 -17.73
N LEU A 336 19.99 -13.34 -18.95
CA LEU A 336 18.74 -13.68 -19.64
C LEU A 336 18.01 -14.86 -18.99
N ASP A 337 18.75 -15.84 -18.46
CA ASP A 337 18.20 -16.95 -17.67
C ASP A 337 17.64 -16.46 -16.34
N ASP A 338 18.34 -15.55 -15.65
CA ASP A 338 17.86 -14.93 -14.41
C ASP A 338 16.60 -14.08 -14.67
N MET A 339 16.55 -13.31 -15.77
CA MET A 339 15.34 -12.56 -16.17
C MET A 339 14.15 -13.48 -16.45
N GLU A 340 14.37 -14.61 -17.15
CA GLU A 340 13.31 -15.61 -17.36
C GLU A 340 12.85 -16.23 -16.04
N HIS A 341 13.75 -16.45 -15.08
CA HIS A 341 13.40 -16.95 -13.77
C HIS A 341 12.52 -15.94 -12.99
N LEU A 342 12.92 -14.66 -12.96
CA LEU A 342 12.13 -13.58 -12.36
C LEU A 342 10.75 -13.45 -13.02
N ARG A 343 10.69 -13.55 -14.34
CA ARG A 343 9.44 -13.55 -15.12
C ARG A 343 8.49 -14.67 -14.70
N ARG A 344 9.00 -15.90 -14.53
CA ARG A 344 8.18 -17.03 -14.06
C ARG A 344 7.63 -16.77 -12.67
N ILE A 345 8.47 -16.33 -11.72
CA ILE A 345 8.03 -15.97 -10.36
C ILE A 345 6.94 -14.88 -10.41
N TYR A 346 7.19 -13.80 -11.17
CA TYR A 346 6.26 -12.68 -11.31
C TYR A 346 4.89 -13.11 -11.82
N ILE A 347 4.84 -13.83 -12.95
CA ILE A 347 3.58 -14.26 -13.57
C ILE A 347 2.84 -15.25 -12.67
N THR A 348 3.54 -16.24 -12.11
CA THR A 348 2.95 -17.26 -11.24
C THR A 348 2.35 -16.62 -9.99
N ARG A 349 3.11 -15.75 -9.30
CA ARG A 349 2.65 -15.12 -8.06
C ARG A 349 1.44 -14.20 -8.29
N ARG A 350 1.45 -13.40 -9.36
CA ARG A 350 0.28 -12.58 -9.72
C ARG A 350 -0.95 -13.43 -10.06
N ALA A 351 -0.76 -14.56 -10.74
CA ALA A 351 -1.86 -15.49 -11.03
C ALA A 351 -2.45 -16.15 -9.78
N VAL A 352 -1.63 -16.45 -8.77
CA VAL A 352 -2.10 -16.92 -7.46
C VAL A 352 -2.93 -15.83 -6.77
N LEU A 353 -2.38 -14.61 -6.65
CA LEU A 353 -3.05 -13.49 -5.99
C LEU A 353 -4.38 -13.11 -6.66
N ALA A 354 -4.46 -13.20 -7.98
CA ALA A 354 -5.71 -12.90 -8.64
C ALA A 354 -6.81 -13.94 -8.41
N ARG A 355 -6.46 -15.24 -8.36
CA ARG A 355 -7.42 -16.29 -7.99
C ARG A 355 -7.91 -16.11 -6.56
N GLU A 356 -7.03 -15.72 -5.64
CA GLU A 356 -7.42 -15.36 -4.27
C GLU A 356 -8.39 -14.18 -4.26
N ARG A 357 -8.10 -13.14 -5.05
CA ARG A 357 -8.97 -11.96 -5.20
C ARG A 357 -10.35 -12.35 -5.72
N GLU A 358 -10.42 -13.16 -6.78
CA GLU A 358 -11.68 -13.68 -7.32
C GLU A 358 -12.47 -14.47 -6.27
N ALA A 359 -11.79 -15.32 -5.49
CA ALA A 359 -12.42 -16.06 -4.40
C ALA A 359 -12.96 -15.14 -3.29
N LEU A 360 -12.22 -14.11 -2.91
CA LEU A 360 -12.64 -13.11 -1.91
C LEU A 360 -13.83 -12.27 -2.40
N VAL A 361 -13.81 -11.85 -3.67
CA VAL A 361 -14.94 -11.15 -4.30
C VAL A 361 -16.19 -12.04 -4.33
N ALA A 362 -16.05 -13.30 -4.73
CA ALA A 362 -17.17 -14.26 -4.75
C ALA A 362 -17.74 -14.50 -3.34
N GLN A 363 -16.89 -14.59 -2.32
CA GLN A 363 -17.32 -14.68 -0.91
C GLN A 363 -18.07 -13.42 -0.48
N THR A 364 -17.58 -12.23 -0.86
CA THR A 364 -18.21 -10.95 -0.56
C THR A 364 -19.61 -10.86 -1.16
N ALA A 365 -19.76 -11.24 -2.44
CA ALA A 365 -21.06 -11.29 -3.11
C ALA A 365 -22.03 -12.25 -2.39
N ARG A 366 -21.58 -13.44 -2.00
CA ARG A 366 -22.41 -14.41 -1.24
C ARG A 366 -22.81 -13.86 0.13
N CYS A 367 -21.90 -13.19 0.83
CA CYS A 367 -22.19 -12.57 2.13
C CYS A 367 -23.24 -11.46 2.02
N ILE A 368 -23.18 -10.66 0.96
CA ILE A 368 -24.17 -9.59 0.70
C ILE A 368 -25.54 -10.20 0.39
N ILE A 369 -25.60 -11.16 -0.53
CA ILE A 369 -26.87 -11.81 -0.93
C ILE A 369 -27.54 -12.50 0.26
N ASN A 370 -26.78 -13.28 1.04
CA ASN A 370 -27.32 -14.01 2.20
C ASN A 370 -27.63 -13.09 3.39
N GLY A 371 -27.10 -11.86 3.41
CA GLY A 371 -27.31 -10.89 4.47
C GLY A 371 -28.55 -10.02 4.31
N GLN A 372 -29.20 -10.02 3.14
CA GLN A 372 -30.35 -9.14 2.87
C GLN A 372 -31.63 -9.53 3.64
N ASP A 373 -31.75 -10.78 4.12
CA ASP A 373 -32.94 -11.27 4.82
C ASP A 373 -32.85 -11.22 6.36
N GLN A 374 -31.71 -10.82 6.94
CA GLN A 374 -31.53 -10.74 8.40
C GLN A 374 -31.28 -9.30 8.84
N VAL A 375 -32.05 -8.85 9.83
CA VAL A 375 -31.94 -7.56 10.54
C VAL A 375 -30.45 -7.20 10.75
N PRO A 376 -30.01 -5.96 10.48
CA PRO A 376 -28.61 -5.54 10.51
C PRO A 376 -28.01 -5.71 11.90
N LEU A 377 -27.46 -6.88 12.14
CA LEU A 377 -26.71 -7.35 13.30
C LEU A 377 -25.55 -8.18 12.71
N PRO A 378 -24.43 -8.31 13.42
CA PRO A 378 -23.02 -8.11 13.00
C PRO A 378 -22.55 -8.73 11.66
N GLY A 379 -23.28 -8.55 10.56
CA GLY A 379 -22.87 -8.87 9.20
C GLY A 379 -21.84 -7.86 8.65
N SER A 380 -21.78 -6.66 9.24
CA SER A 380 -20.77 -5.66 8.92
C SER A 380 -19.35 -6.17 9.20
N THR A 381 -19.13 -6.96 10.25
CA THR A 381 -17.78 -7.46 10.58
C THR A 381 -17.23 -8.43 9.54
N LYS A 382 -18.08 -9.28 8.95
CA LYS A 382 -17.66 -10.22 7.88
C LYS A 382 -17.33 -9.50 6.58
N VAL A 383 -18.15 -8.54 6.17
CA VAL A 383 -17.89 -7.74 4.96
C VAL A 383 -16.64 -6.87 5.16
N SER A 384 -16.47 -6.24 6.32
CA SER A 384 -15.25 -5.50 6.66
C SER A 384 -14.01 -6.39 6.66
N LEU A 385 -14.09 -7.62 7.18
CA LEU A 385 -12.98 -8.58 7.14
C LEU A 385 -12.60 -8.93 5.69
N LEU A 386 -13.58 -9.23 4.83
CA LEU A 386 -13.34 -9.53 3.42
C LEU A 386 -12.75 -8.32 2.67
N ALA A 387 -13.22 -7.11 2.98
CA ALA A 387 -12.66 -5.87 2.43
C ALA A 387 -11.19 -5.68 2.85
N ALA A 388 -10.86 -5.95 4.11
CA ALA A 388 -9.48 -5.91 4.60
C ALA A 388 -8.60 -6.97 3.90
N GLN A 389 -9.11 -8.18 3.67
CA GLN A 389 -8.40 -9.22 2.93
C GLN A 389 -8.18 -8.85 1.45
N LEU A 390 -9.17 -8.25 0.79
CA LEU A 390 -9.03 -7.74 -0.57
C LEU A 390 -7.98 -6.62 -0.66
N GLN A 391 -7.96 -5.73 0.34
CA GLN A 391 -6.94 -4.69 0.45
C GLN A 391 -5.54 -5.31 0.62
N GLN A 392 -5.38 -6.28 1.51
CA GLN A 392 -4.10 -6.97 1.72
C GLN A 392 -3.63 -7.69 0.44
N ASN A 393 -4.54 -8.34 -0.28
CA ASN A 393 -4.24 -8.97 -1.57
C ASN A 393 -3.75 -7.95 -2.62
N ALA A 394 -4.39 -6.78 -2.71
CA ALA A 394 -3.96 -5.71 -3.61
C ALA A 394 -2.59 -5.12 -3.22
N GLN A 395 -2.33 -4.98 -1.92
CA GLN A 395 -1.01 -4.57 -1.42
C GLN A 395 0.07 -5.60 -1.75
N GLU A 396 -0.21 -6.90 -1.63
CA GLU A 396 0.73 -7.96 -1.98
C GLU A 396 1.02 -7.99 -3.49
N ASP A 397 0.02 -7.82 -4.36
CA ASP A 397 0.21 -7.70 -5.82
C ASP A 397 1.14 -6.53 -6.18
N TYR A 398 1.00 -5.42 -5.47
CA TYR A 398 1.89 -4.27 -5.60
C TYR A 398 3.32 -4.56 -5.12
N ARG A 399 3.49 -5.27 -3.99
CA ARG A 399 4.80 -5.70 -3.47
C ARG A 399 5.50 -6.66 -4.43
N VAL A 400 4.75 -7.56 -5.08
CA VAL A 400 5.27 -8.47 -6.10
C VAL A 400 5.91 -7.70 -7.24
N TYR A 401 5.20 -6.70 -7.77
CA TYR A 401 5.75 -5.87 -8.84
C TYR A 401 7.06 -5.17 -8.42
N HIS A 402 7.11 -4.61 -7.22
CA HIS A 402 8.32 -3.92 -6.72
C HIS A 402 9.49 -4.86 -6.46
N ARG A 403 9.26 -5.99 -5.79
CA ARG A 403 10.32 -6.96 -5.50
C ARG A 403 10.97 -7.48 -6.78
N ILE A 404 10.16 -7.76 -7.80
CA ILE A 404 10.68 -8.17 -9.12
C ILE A 404 11.41 -7.01 -9.80
N ALA A 405 10.88 -5.78 -9.73
CA ALA A 405 11.57 -4.60 -10.26
C ALA A 405 12.94 -4.37 -9.61
N ALA A 406 13.02 -4.54 -8.29
CA ALA A 406 14.24 -4.39 -7.51
C ALA A 406 15.26 -5.47 -7.87
N ALA A 407 14.85 -6.74 -7.89
CA ALA A 407 15.71 -7.85 -8.28
C ALA A 407 16.26 -7.66 -9.71
N ALA A 408 15.41 -7.27 -10.66
CA ALA A 408 15.82 -7.01 -12.03
C ALA A 408 16.83 -5.83 -12.12
N ARG A 409 16.55 -4.69 -11.47
CA ARG A 409 17.36 -3.46 -11.61
C ARG A 409 18.65 -3.45 -10.79
N ARG A 410 18.65 -4.08 -9.61
CA ARG A 410 19.75 -4.03 -8.63
C ARG A 410 20.61 -5.28 -8.66
N GLY A 411 20.00 -6.41 -9.00
CA GLY A 411 20.63 -7.71 -8.91
C GLY A 411 20.99 -8.31 -10.27
N VAL A 412 20.08 -8.24 -11.25
CA VAL A 412 20.30 -8.87 -12.57
C VAL A 412 20.97 -7.91 -13.54
N LEU A 413 20.51 -6.66 -13.63
CA LEU A 413 21.15 -5.64 -14.46
C LEU A 413 22.34 -5.02 -13.74
N THR A 414 23.39 -4.73 -14.51
CA THR A 414 24.46 -3.84 -14.04
C THR A 414 23.97 -2.38 -14.02
N THR A 415 24.61 -1.54 -13.20
CA THR A 415 24.31 -0.09 -13.14
C THR A 415 24.37 0.56 -14.51
N ARG A 416 25.35 0.19 -15.32
CA ARG A 416 25.51 0.69 -16.69
C ARG A 416 24.33 0.29 -17.59
N GLN A 417 23.88 -0.96 -17.52
CA GLN A 417 22.71 -1.41 -18.27
C GLN A 417 21.45 -0.68 -17.80
N TRP A 418 21.27 -0.52 -16.48
CA TRP A 418 20.12 0.20 -15.94
C TRP A 418 20.13 1.70 -16.31
N ALA A 419 21.29 2.36 -16.28
CA ALA A 419 21.50 3.71 -16.78
C ALA A 419 21.11 3.85 -18.26
N ALA A 420 21.51 2.88 -19.09
CA ALA A 420 21.13 2.85 -20.50
C ALA A 420 19.60 2.69 -20.68
N ILE A 421 18.94 1.87 -19.87
CA ILE A 421 17.47 1.76 -19.87
C ILE A 421 16.84 3.12 -19.58
N ILE A 422 17.27 3.81 -18.51
CA ILE A 422 16.74 5.13 -18.12
C ILE A 422 16.85 6.14 -19.27
N VAL A 423 18.02 6.26 -19.88
CA VAL A 423 18.28 7.23 -20.95
C VAL A 423 17.50 6.92 -22.22
N HIS A 424 17.51 5.67 -22.68
CA HIS A 424 16.90 5.29 -23.94
C HIS A 424 15.37 5.16 -23.88
N ALA A 425 14.80 5.00 -22.68
CA ALA A 425 13.35 4.93 -22.52
C ALA A 425 12.67 6.31 -22.50
N TYR A 426 13.40 7.37 -22.15
CA TYR A 426 12.86 8.72 -22.07
C TYR A 426 12.18 9.13 -23.39
N PRO A 427 10.92 9.61 -23.37
CA PRO A 427 10.21 10.18 -22.21
C PRO A 427 9.31 9.22 -21.44
N TYR A 428 9.37 7.93 -21.74
CA TYR A 428 8.54 6.91 -21.11
C TYR A 428 9.18 6.27 -19.88
N LEU A 429 8.35 5.75 -18.97
CA LEU A 429 8.79 4.83 -17.92
C LEU A 429 8.70 3.38 -18.41
N VAL A 430 9.81 2.65 -18.30
CA VAL A 430 9.87 1.22 -18.62
C VAL A 430 9.11 0.41 -17.57
N THR A 431 8.25 -0.50 -18.03
CA THR A 431 7.57 -1.44 -17.14
C THR A 431 8.33 -2.77 -17.10
N VAL A 432 8.39 -3.36 -15.92
CA VAL A 432 9.05 -4.65 -15.72
C VAL A 432 8.40 -5.74 -16.56
N GLU A 433 7.06 -5.75 -16.64
CA GLU A 433 6.31 -6.75 -17.41
C GLU A 433 6.71 -6.74 -18.89
N SER A 434 6.68 -5.57 -19.54
CA SER A 434 7.01 -5.47 -20.97
C SER A 434 8.48 -5.80 -21.24
N SER A 435 9.40 -5.42 -20.35
CA SER A 435 10.82 -5.81 -20.46
C SER A 435 11.01 -7.31 -20.37
N LEU A 436 10.40 -7.97 -19.37
CA LEU A 436 10.50 -9.42 -19.18
C LEU A 436 9.88 -10.19 -20.35
N GLU A 437 8.73 -9.75 -20.89
CA GLU A 437 8.14 -10.34 -22.10
C GLU A 437 9.04 -10.17 -23.33
N ALA A 438 9.71 -9.02 -23.48
CA ALA A 438 10.61 -8.75 -24.59
C ALA A 438 11.87 -9.65 -24.54
N PHE A 439 12.49 -9.78 -23.36
CA PHE A 439 13.63 -10.67 -23.16
C PHE A 439 13.26 -12.14 -23.42
N ALA A 440 12.11 -12.58 -22.92
CA ALA A 440 11.60 -13.94 -23.13
C ALA A 440 11.34 -14.22 -24.63
N SER A 441 10.70 -13.27 -25.32
CA SER A 441 10.41 -13.38 -26.75
C SER A 441 11.68 -13.47 -27.58
N HIS A 442 12.71 -12.69 -27.24
CA HIS A 442 14.00 -12.70 -27.94
C HIS A 442 14.71 -14.06 -27.87
N LYS A 443 14.61 -14.76 -26.73
CA LYS A 443 15.21 -16.09 -26.54
C LYS A 443 14.28 -17.26 -26.93
N GLY A 444 13.08 -16.98 -27.45
CA GLY A 444 12.10 -18.01 -27.77
C GLY A 444 11.64 -18.80 -26.54
N ARG A 445 11.57 -18.14 -25.37
CA ARG A 445 11.10 -18.75 -24.12
C ARG A 445 9.58 -19.00 -24.18
N GLN A 446 9.08 -19.77 -23.22
CA GLN A 446 7.68 -20.16 -23.18
C GLN A 446 6.78 -18.92 -23.11
N PRO A 447 5.65 -18.87 -23.84
CA PRO A 447 4.74 -17.74 -23.80
C PRO A 447 4.05 -17.62 -22.43
N LYS A 448 3.62 -16.40 -22.06
CA LYS A 448 2.96 -16.09 -20.78
C LYS A 448 1.78 -17.03 -20.47
N SER A 449 1.02 -17.44 -21.49
CA SER A 449 -0.12 -18.35 -21.35
C SER A 449 0.25 -19.75 -20.85
N VAL A 450 1.46 -20.23 -21.14
CA VAL A 450 1.95 -21.53 -20.64
C VAL A 450 2.31 -21.43 -19.17
N ILE A 451 2.97 -20.35 -18.76
CA ILE A 451 3.32 -20.09 -17.35
C ILE A 451 2.05 -19.95 -16.51
N LEU A 452 1.04 -19.21 -16.98
CA LEU A 452 -0.26 -19.07 -16.30
C LEU A 452 -0.98 -20.41 -16.08
N LYS A 453 -0.88 -21.34 -17.03
CA LYS A 453 -1.42 -22.70 -16.87
C LYS A 453 -0.65 -23.48 -15.82
N ALA A 454 0.68 -23.42 -15.84
CA ALA A 454 1.53 -24.09 -14.84
C ALA A 454 1.31 -23.55 -13.43
N ALA A 455 1.04 -22.25 -13.30
CA ALA A 455 0.73 -21.59 -12.02
C ALA A 455 -0.52 -22.20 -11.32
N GLN A 456 -1.36 -22.94 -12.04
CA GLN A 456 -2.50 -23.62 -11.45
C GLN A 456 -2.08 -24.76 -10.52
N THR A 457 -0.97 -25.42 -10.83
CA THR A 457 -0.46 -26.60 -10.11
C THR A 457 0.79 -26.31 -9.28
N ASP A 458 1.57 -25.30 -9.66
CA ASP A 458 2.81 -24.91 -8.98
C ASP A 458 2.76 -23.41 -8.63
N ASN A 459 2.72 -23.09 -7.34
CA ASN A 459 2.62 -21.71 -6.86
C ASN A 459 4.00 -21.04 -6.70
N MET A 460 5.11 -21.77 -6.90
CA MET A 460 6.48 -21.27 -6.74
C MET A 460 6.76 -20.57 -5.38
N GLU A 461 6.11 -21.00 -4.29
CA GLU A 461 6.20 -20.31 -2.99
C GLU A 461 7.64 -20.27 -2.43
N SER A 462 8.37 -21.36 -2.57
CA SER A 462 9.77 -21.44 -2.15
C SER A 462 10.72 -20.56 -2.97
N GLU A 463 10.47 -20.41 -4.28
CA GLU A 463 11.22 -19.51 -5.16
C GLU A 463 10.91 -18.06 -4.80
N TRP A 464 9.67 -17.79 -4.39
CA TRP A 464 9.26 -16.50 -3.87
C TRP A 464 9.99 -16.15 -2.56
N LEU A 465 10.15 -17.10 -1.64
CA LEU A 465 10.97 -16.91 -0.43
C LEU A 465 12.45 -16.72 -0.77
N ALA A 466 13.00 -17.51 -1.69
CA ALA A 466 14.37 -17.38 -2.16
C ALA A 466 14.65 -16.00 -2.79
N LEU A 467 13.66 -15.45 -3.51
CA LEU A 467 13.72 -14.10 -4.06
C LEU A 467 13.78 -13.04 -2.95
N GLN A 468 13.08 -13.22 -1.83
CA GLN A 468 13.13 -12.28 -0.71
C GLN A 468 14.54 -12.25 -0.08
N GLU A 469 15.13 -13.42 0.17
CA GLU A 469 16.52 -13.52 0.65
C GLU A 469 17.52 -12.90 -0.33
N TYR A 470 17.30 -13.10 -1.64
CA TYR A 470 18.11 -12.46 -2.67
C TYR A 470 18.01 -10.93 -2.67
N ILE A 471 16.81 -10.38 -2.46
CA ILE A 471 16.62 -8.92 -2.36
C ILE A 471 17.34 -8.35 -1.14
N GLU A 472 17.30 -9.05 -0.01
CA GLU A 472 18.06 -8.65 1.19
C GLU A 472 19.57 -8.63 0.92
N LEU A 473 20.08 -9.65 0.22
CA LEU A 473 21.49 -9.75 -0.16
C LEU A 473 21.94 -8.59 -1.05
N ILE A 474 21.24 -8.31 -2.14
CA ILE A 474 21.59 -7.22 -3.09
C ILE A 474 21.39 -5.82 -2.51
N SER A 475 20.60 -5.68 -1.45
CA SER A 475 20.44 -4.41 -0.73
C SER A 475 21.56 -4.14 0.27
N GLN A 476 22.32 -5.16 0.70
CA GLN A 476 23.42 -5.04 1.65
C GLN A 476 24.79 -4.95 0.96
N GLU A 477 24.99 -5.74 -0.10
CA GLU A 477 26.28 -5.90 -0.78
C GLU A 477 26.23 -5.25 -2.16
N ASN A 478 26.98 -4.16 -2.36
CA ASN A 478 27.15 -3.41 -3.62
C ASN A 478 25.86 -3.12 -4.41
N PRO A 479 25.27 -1.93 -4.25
CA PRO A 479 24.08 -1.58 -5.02
C PRO A 479 24.47 -1.57 -6.52
N HIS A 480 23.81 -2.41 -7.32
CA HIS A 480 23.77 -2.38 -8.79
C HIS A 480 24.85 -3.14 -9.60
N ASP A 481 25.60 -4.06 -9.00
CA ASP A 481 26.39 -5.05 -9.76
C ASP A 481 25.59 -6.31 -10.08
N TYR A 482 25.94 -6.99 -11.19
CA TYR A 482 25.29 -8.26 -11.53
C TYR A 482 25.64 -9.35 -10.51
N LEU A 483 24.64 -9.79 -9.75
CA LEU A 483 24.71 -10.90 -8.82
C LEU A 483 23.79 -12.03 -9.29
N PRO A 484 24.31 -13.12 -9.90
CA PRO A 484 23.48 -14.21 -10.39
C PRO A 484 22.55 -14.79 -9.31
N LEU A 485 21.29 -15.09 -9.66
CA LEU A 485 20.34 -15.70 -8.72
C LEU A 485 20.87 -17.04 -8.18
N SER A 486 21.58 -17.79 -9.03
CA SER A 486 22.22 -19.07 -8.67
C SER A 486 23.27 -18.97 -7.57
N LYS A 487 23.82 -17.78 -7.28
CA LYS A 487 24.77 -17.59 -6.17
C LYS A 487 24.07 -17.51 -4.81
N CYS A 488 22.81 -17.09 -4.78
CA CYS A 488 22.03 -17.04 -3.55
C CYS A 488 21.73 -18.47 -3.06
N SER A 489 22.07 -18.72 -1.79
CA SER A 489 22.00 -20.06 -1.20
C SER A 489 20.58 -20.65 -1.20
N ALA A 490 19.57 -19.80 -1.09
CA ALA A 490 18.16 -20.15 -1.16
C ALA A 490 17.79 -20.85 -2.48
N PHE A 491 18.32 -20.35 -3.61
CA PHE A 491 18.09 -20.94 -4.93
C PHE A 491 18.88 -22.24 -5.16
N LYS A 492 20.00 -22.46 -4.45
CA LYS A 492 20.82 -23.68 -4.57
C LYS A 492 20.17 -24.91 -3.94
N SER A 493 19.38 -24.75 -2.88
CA SER A 493 18.87 -25.87 -2.08
C SER A 493 17.94 -26.83 -2.86
N LYS A 494 17.38 -26.39 -4.00
CA LYS A 494 16.40 -27.16 -4.77
C LYS A 494 16.96 -28.04 -5.88
N VAL A 495 18.10 -27.69 -6.48
CA VAL A 495 18.66 -28.47 -7.61
C VAL A 495 19.04 -29.89 -7.16
N THR A 496 19.29 -30.08 -5.87
CA THR A 496 19.72 -31.37 -5.31
C THR A 496 18.55 -32.31 -4.97
N THR A 497 17.31 -31.80 -4.85
CA THR A 497 16.20 -32.57 -4.22
C THR A 497 15.18 -33.13 -5.22
N GLN A 498 15.21 -32.73 -6.49
CA GLN A 498 14.28 -33.27 -7.51
C GLN A 498 14.58 -34.72 -7.94
N GLY A 499 15.57 -35.40 -7.35
CA GLY A 499 15.83 -36.83 -7.53
C GLY A 499 15.12 -37.76 -6.54
N GLY A 500 14.43 -37.25 -5.52
CA GLY A 500 13.74 -38.06 -4.51
C GLY A 500 12.28 -37.65 -4.37
N LEU A 501 11.35 -38.61 -4.45
CA LEU A 501 9.91 -38.39 -4.24
C LEU A 501 9.65 -37.56 -2.97
N GLN A 502 9.39 -36.27 -3.12
CA GLN A 502 8.77 -35.47 -2.08
C GLN A 502 7.26 -35.54 -2.24
N THR A 503 6.62 -36.13 -1.25
CA THR A 503 5.17 -36.16 -1.03
C THR A 503 4.70 -34.72 -0.85
N LEU A 504 4.23 -34.09 -1.92
CA LEU A 504 3.50 -32.83 -1.88
C LEU A 504 2.29 -33.00 -0.95
N MET A 505 2.26 -32.26 0.16
CA MET A 505 1.02 -32.04 0.90
C MET A 505 0.13 -31.13 0.05
N PRO A 506 -1.05 -31.58 -0.39
CA PRO A 506 -1.94 -30.76 -1.20
C PRO A 506 -2.47 -29.57 -0.37
N PHE A 507 -2.42 -28.39 -0.98
CA PHE A 507 -2.98 -27.17 -0.43
C PHE A 507 -4.49 -27.36 -0.19
N GLY A 508 -4.88 -27.33 1.08
CA GLY A 508 -6.22 -27.66 1.55
C GLY A 508 -6.22 -28.20 2.98
N THR A 509 -5.15 -28.86 3.42
CA THR A 509 -5.11 -29.43 4.78
C THR A 509 -4.89 -28.37 5.86
N GLU A 510 -4.09 -27.33 5.64
CA GLU A 510 -3.90 -26.25 6.64
C GLU A 510 -5.13 -25.34 6.79
N ALA A 511 -5.83 -25.06 5.68
CA ALA A 511 -7.11 -24.35 5.71
C ALA A 511 -8.24 -25.22 6.30
N ALA A 512 -8.25 -26.54 6.03
CA ALA A 512 -9.23 -27.46 6.61
C ALA A 512 -8.96 -27.75 8.10
N ILE A 513 -7.70 -27.79 8.55
CA ILE A 513 -7.36 -27.94 9.97
C ILE A 513 -7.81 -26.69 10.75
N SER A 514 -7.67 -25.48 10.19
CA SER A 514 -8.21 -24.27 10.83
C SER A 514 -9.74 -24.21 10.85
N LEU A 515 -10.43 -24.80 9.86
CA LEU A 515 -11.89 -24.93 9.85
C LEU A 515 -12.42 -26.05 10.77
N HIS A 516 -11.63 -27.09 11.02
CA HIS A 516 -12.00 -28.17 11.94
C HIS A 516 -11.86 -27.80 13.43
N TYR A 517 -11.17 -26.70 13.74
CA TYR A 517 -11.11 -26.12 15.10
C TYR A 517 -12.20 -25.07 15.37
N HIS A 518 -13.08 -24.78 14.40
CA HIS A 518 -14.15 -23.77 14.50
C HIS A 518 -15.56 -24.27 14.15
N LEU A 519 -15.77 -25.59 14.12
CA LEU A 519 -17.07 -26.23 14.31
C LEU A 519 -17.01 -27.01 15.63
#